data_AF-A0A3B8WFR8-F1
#
_entry.id   AF-A0A3B8WFR8-F1
#
_cell.length_a   1.000
_cell.length_b   1.000
_cell.length_c   1.000
_cell.angle_alpha   90.00
_cell.angle_beta   90.00
_cell.angle_gamma   90.00
#
_symmetry.space_group_name_H-M   'P 1'
#
loop_
_entity.id
_entity.type
_entity.pdbx_description
1 polymer ?
#
loop_
_entity_poly.entity_id
_entity_poly.type
_entity_poly.pdbx_seq_one_letter_code
_entity_poly.pdbx_strand_id
1 'polypeptide(L)' 'VYEAAEFLEAHTYTNVVRWTDEVAKRPAVKRGRMVNKAWGDLASQLHERHDASDFDLRTQDKLEGNA' A
#
# COMPACT_ATOMS: atom_id res chain seq x y z
N VAL A 1 8.07 -8.28 -2.56
CA VAL A 1 7.71 -8.35 -4.00
C VAL A 1 8.95 -8.45 -4.89
N TYR A 2 10.08 -7.82 -4.56
CA TYR A 2 11.31 -7.93 -5.34
C TYR A 2 11.67 -9.38 -5.71
N GLU A 3 11.69 -10.30 -4.73
CA GLU A 3 12.04 -11.71 -4.98
C GLU A 3 11.03 -12.44 -5.89
N ALA A 4 9.73 -12.19 -5.72
CA ALA A 4 8.69 -12.85 -6.53
C ALA A 4 8.62 -12.30 -7.97
N ALA A 5 8.86 -11.00 -8.16
CA ALA A 5 8.86 -10.37 -9.48
C ALA A 5 10.03 -10.84 -10.33
N GLU A 6 11.20 -11.08 -9.72
CA GLU A 6 12.37 -11.67 -10.38
C GLU A 6 12.11 -13.13 -10.76
N PHE A 7 11.65 -13.95 -9.80
CA PHE A 7 11.38 -15.37 -10.05
C PHE A 7 10.34 -15.62 -11.15
N LEU A 8 9.31 -14.77 -11.24
CA LEU A 8 8.25 -14.87 -12.26
C LEU A 8 8.56 -14.12 -13.56
N GLU A 9 9.75 -13.51 -13.67
CA GLU A 9 10.14 -12.63 -14.78
C GLU A 9 9.09 -11.55 -15.09
N ALA A 10 8.48 -10.98 -14.04
CA ALA A 10 7.30 -10.13 -14.16
C ALA A 10 7.52 -8.88 -15.04
N HIS A 11 8.78 -8.42 -15.16
CA HIS A 11 9.18 -7.31 -16.01
C HIS A 11 8.96 -7.56 -17.51
N THR A 12 8.82 -8.81 -17.94
CA THR A 12 8.54 -9.18 -19.34
C THR A 12 7.07 -8.95 -19.74
N TYR A 13 6.15 -8.91 -18.77
CA TYR A 13 4.72 -8.68 -19.00
C TYR A 13 4.41 -7.19 -19.16
N THR A 14 4.90 -6.60 -20.26
CA THR A 14 4.85 -5.15 -20.53
C THR A 14 3.46 -4.52 -20.33
N ASN A 15 2.41 -5.18 -20.82
CA ASN A 15 1.03 -4.70 -20.71
C ASN A 15 0.50 -4.76 -19.26
N VAL A 16 0.89 -5.78 -18.51
CA VAL A 16 0.50 -5.95 -17.10
C VAL A 16 1.19 -4.92 -16.23
N VAL A 17 2.48 -4.68 -16.46
CA VAL A 17 3.26 -3.65 -15.75
C VAL A 17 2.67 -2.27 -15.99
N ARG A 18 2.43 -1.90 -17.27
CA ARG A 18 1.79 -0.62 -17.63
C ARG A 18 0.45 -0.42 -16.89
N TRP A 19 -0.43 -1.42 -16.94
CA TRP A 19 -1.72 -1.37 -16.26
C TRP A 19 -1.56 -1.25 -14.73
N THR A 20 -0.66 -2.03 -14.14
CA THR A 20 -0.39 -2.02 -12.70
C THR A 20 0.05 -0.64 -12.24
N ASP A 21 0.95 0.01 -12.99
CA ASP A 21 1.43 1.36 -12.70
C ASP A 21 0.33 2.41 -12.80
N GLU A 22 -0.53 2.32 -13.81
CA GLU A 22 -1.69 3.21 -13.97
C GLU A 22 -2.68 3.07 -12.82
N VAL A 23 -3.00 1.84 -12.42
CA VAL A 23 -3.90 1.56 -11.29
C VAL A 23 -3.28 2.03 -9.98
N ALA A 24 -1.98 1.77 -9.76
CA ALA A 24 -1.28 2.15 -8.53
C ALA A 24 -1.21 3.66 -8.30
N LYS A 25 -1.27 4.48 -9.36
CA LYS A 25 -1.29 5.95 -9.25
C LYS A 25 -2.59 6.51 -8.68
N ARG A 26 -3.70 5.77 -8.77
CA ARG A 26 -5.03 6.26 -8.36
C ARG A 26 -5.08 6.52 -6.84
N PRO A 27 -5.54 7.70 -6.38
CA PRO A 27 -5.61 8.03 -4.95
C PRO A 27 -6.43 7.02 -4.12
N ALA A 28 -7.54 6.52 -4.69
CA ALA A 28 -8.36 5.52 -4.03
C ALA A 28 -7.64 4.17 -3.86
N VAL A 29 -6.81 3.77 -4.83
CA VAL A 29 -6.01 2.54 -4.73
C VAL A 29 -4.94 2.68 -3.66
N LYS A 30 -4.26 3.83 -3.62
CA LYS A 30 -3.26 4.13 -2.58
C LYS A 30 -3.85 4.01 -1.18
N ARG A 31 -5.00 4.65 -0.93
CA ARG A 31 -5.70 4.57 0.37
C ARG A 31 -6.23 3.17 0.67
N GLY A 32 -6.89 2.53 -0.31
CA GLY A 32 -7.49 1.21 -0.13
C GLY A 32 -6.46 0.13 0.23
N ARG A 33 -5.24 0.22 -0.31
CA ARG A 33 -4.14 -0.72 0.01
C ARG A 33 -3.63 -0.62 1.45
N MET A 34 -3.98 0.44 2.19
CA MET A 34 -3.54 0.65 3.58
C MET A 34 -4.47 0.00 4.60
N VAL A 35 -5.78 -0.08 4.28
CA VAL A 35 -6.81 -0.53 5.22
C VAL A 35 -6.64 -2.03 5.52
N ASN A 36 -6.73 -2.39 6.80
CA ASN A 36 -6.49 -3.74 7.34
C ASN A 36 -5.11 -4.33 7.04
N LYS A 37 -4.13 -3.50 6.64
CA LYS A 37 -2.76 -3.94 6.38
C LYS A 37 -1.93 -3.87 7.66
N ALA A 38 -1.40 -5.02 8.10
CA ALA A 38 -0.61 -5.17 9.33
C ALA A 38 0.87 -5.50 9.11
N TRP A 39 1.42 -5.15 7.94
CA TRP A 39 2.81 -5.43 7.59
C TRP A 39 3.37 -4.42 6.59
N GLY A 40 4.69 -4.41 6.41
CA GLY A 40 5.40 -3.47 5.53
C GLY A 40 5.69 -2.14 6.23
N ASP A 41 5.83 -1.07 5.46
CA ASP A 41 6.09 0.27 6.00
C ASP A 41 4.93 0.76 6.89
N LEU A 42 5.21 1.22 8.12
CA LEU A 42 4.22 1.64 9.11
C LEU A 42 3.33 2.78 8.61
N ALA A 43 3.88 3.72 7.83
CA ALA A 43 3.11 4.81 7.23
C ALA A 43 2.09 4.31 6.18
N SER A 44 2.26 3.08 5.69
CA SER A 44 1.33 2.42 4.77
C SER A 44 0.34 1.48 5.46
N GLN A 45 0.40 1.35 6.79
CA GLN A 45 -0.45 0.46 7.57
C GLN A 45 -1.56 1.24 8.25
N LEU A 46 -2.80 0.79 8.05
CA LEU A 46 -3.98 1.26 8.77
C LEU A 46 -4.78 0.02 9.19
N HIS A 47 -4.57 -0.49 10.40
CA HIS A 47 -5.14 -1.76 10.86
C HIS A 47 -6.67 -1.78 10.80
N GLU A 48 -7.31 -0.65 11.06
CA GLU A 48 -8.76 -0.48 10.96
C GLU A 48 -9.09 0.91 10.45
N ARG A 49 -10.23 1.04 9.77
CA ARG A 49 -10.72 2.33 9.25
C ARG A 49 -12.19 2.50 9.57
N HIS A 50 -12.48 3.53 10.35
CA HIS A 50 -13.82 3.90 10.83
C HIS A 50 -14.19 5.34 10.45
N ASP A 51 -13.23 6.16 10.06
CA ASP A 51 -13.45 7.52 9.54
C ASP A 51 -12.54 7.83 8.33
N ALA A 52 -12.79 8.93 7.62
CA ALA A 52 -11.91 9.41 6.55
C ALA A 52 -10.61 10.03 7.09
N SER A 53 -10.66 10.67 8.26
CA SER A 53 -9.49 11.29 8.91
C SER A 53 -8.46 10.27 9.40
N ASP A 54 -8.81 8.99 9.47
CA ASP A 54 -7.91 7.91 9.91
C ASP A 54 -6.63 7.81 9.08
N PHE A 55 -6.69 8.14 7.78
CA PHE A 55 -5.50 8.16 6.91
C PHE A 55 -4.48 9.23 7.35
N ASP A 56 -4.96 10.34 7.91
CA ASP A 56 -4.11 11.46 8.33
C ASP A 56 -3.67 11.32 9.78
N LEU A 57 -4.42 10.64 10.63
CA LEU A 57 -4.22 10.66 12.08
C LEU A 57 -3.89 9.30 12.72
N ARG A 58 -4.21 8.19 12.05
CA ARG A 58 -4.24 6.85 12.68
C ARG A 58 -3.46 5.77 11.91
N THR A 59 -2.60 6.16 10.96
CA THR A 59 -1.62 5.22 10.39
C THR A 59 -0.63 4.77 11.46
N GLN A 60 -0.09 3.56 11.30
CA GLN A 60 0.64 2.92 12.39
C GLN A 60 1.91 3.67 12.80
N ASP A 61 2.57 4.38 11.88
CA ASP A 61 3.71 5.27 12.17
C ASP A 61 3.35 6.39 13.17
N LYS A 62 2.12 6.90 13.11
CA LYS A 62 1.62 7.95 14.01
C LYS A 62 1.23 7.42 15.38
N LEU A 63 0.89 6.13 15.47
CA LEU A 63 0.52 5.49 16.73
C LEU A 63 1.76 4.98 17.48
N GLU A 64 2.72 4.40 16.75
CA GLU A 64 3.95 3.87 17.34
C GLU A 64 5.03 4.94 17.54
N GLY A 65 5.05 6.00 16.73
CA GLY A 65 5.96 7.13 16.92
C GLY A 65 5.57 8.09 18.05
N ASN A 66 4.36 7.94 18.60
CA ASN A 66 3.86 8.67 19.77
C ASN A 66 3.96 7.83 21.07
N ALA A 67 4.62 6.67 21.02
CA ALA A 67 4.87 5.79 22.17
C ALA A 67 6.20 6.10 22.87
#